data_AF-A0A7S2YTP3-F1
#
_entry.id   AF-A0A7S2YTP3-F1
#
_cell.length_a   1.000
_cell.length_b   1.000
_cell.length_c   1.000
_cell.angle_alpha   90.00
_cell.angle_beta   90.00
_cell.angle_gamma   90.00
#
_symmetry.space_group_name_H-M   'P 1'
#
loop_
_entity.id
_entity.type
_entity.pdbx_description
1 polymer ?
#
loop_
_entity_poly.entity_id
_entity_poly.type
_entity_poly.pdbx_seq_one_letter_code
_entity_poly.pdbx_strand_id
1 'polypeptide(L)'
;ACERELDALSVDRLRAGADAFCDEFCVCLRKALKGTIVAPTTLFGETLRMETANGGSFHDVQGCPMSVSDRTWERLIDTDVGNRDHKLYGGSQYHRTLREFHLAVRCLRFPSIAEDEIANAAGIDEAHDGVNFLHASCTIALEKARVSFEPLLARLQMRMSHVMTRLGPVTEYMLRENREREKLQSFRVDDEVGSDDPAEQAMDISSNPQFRQLIRDIFEKFVARCSNSAMAKCRDDMVAITKYVSWNLNERGGSALSRALPDQTNLVAVYKVALKAAQKGEKRQDSGGDDEDGKQRRSSSSGTVVKKKHPKLVPVTKEAADRDYRNLVQLMEEAFMSRDTDRTNMVIGGLVQHIVSSWREQFCKSVITKFNCYFMLPFVDEFHRFVRKELQMLYEGEGDSFTDVFDLTAVRRSLQQHKAELTNECIANKALQEKFRLCSRMMKDKQEDDDSVFDRPMRRYSSTFGEETR
;
A
#
# COMPACT_ATOMS: atom_id res chain seq x y z
N ALA A 1 -12.60 -44.96 -13.89
CA ALA A 1 -12.32 -43.62 -14.42
C ALA A 1 -13.47 -42.68 -14.06
N CYS A 2 -14.63 -42.75 -14.73
CA CYS A 2 -15.75 -41.81 -14.51
C CYS A 2 -16.27 -41.73 -13.06
N GLU A 3 -16.30 -42.82 -12.30
CA GLU A 3 -16.69 -42.76 -10.87
C GLU A 3 -15.66 -42.01 -10.03
N ARG A 4 -14.37 -42.21 -10.29
CA ARG A 4 -13.32 -41.47 -9.60
C ARG A 4 -13.35 -39.99 -9.97
N GLU A 5 -13.66 -39.65 -11.22
CA GLU A 5 -13.84 -38.26 -11.70
C GLU A 5 -15.08 -37.59 -11.11
N LEU A 6 -16.18 -38.34 -10.89
CA LEU A 6 -17.37 -37.85 -10.20
C LEU A 6 -17.15 -37.62 -8.70
N ASP A 7 -16.36 -38.46 -8.04
CA ASP A 7 -15.94 -38.30 -6.63
C ASP A 7 -14.92 -37.16 -6.49
N ALA A 8 -14.07 -36.99 -7.49
CA ALA A 8 -13.17 -35.87 -7.69
C ALA A 8 -13.93 -34.53 -7.77
N LEU A 9 -15.04 -34.47 -8.51
CA LEU A 9 -15.97 -33.32 -8.61
C LEU A 9 -16.84 -33.12 -7.35
N SER A 10 -16.47 -33.69 -6.20
CA SER A 10 -17.15 -33.42 -4.93
C SER A 10 -16.89 -31.98 -4.48
N VAL A 11 -17.93 -31.36 -3.90
CA VAL A 11 -17.87 -29.98 -3.39
C VAL A 11 -16.76 -29.83 -2.34
N ASP A 12 -16.53 -30.86 -1.52
CA ASP A 12 -15.50 -30.87 -0.50
C ASP A 12 -14.07 -30.84 -1.09
N ARG A 13 -13.82 -31.56 -2.18
CA ARG A 13 -12.53 -31.52 -2.88
C ARG A 13 -12.30 -30.19 -3.58
N LEU A 14 -13.34 -29.61 -4.16
CA LEU A 14 -13.24 -28.30 -4.78
C LEU A 14 -12.97 -27.20 -3.74
N ARG A 15 -13.64 -27.28 -2.59
CA ARG A 15 -13.37 -26.41 -1.45
C ARG A 15 -11.92 -26.54 -0.98
N ALA A 16 -11.43 -27.77 -0.81
CA ALA A 16 -10.04 -28.02 -0.42
C ALA A 16 -9.03 -27.47 -1.45
N GLY A 17 -9.30 -27.62 -2.76
CA GLY A 17 -8.46 -27.07 -3.82
C GLY A 17 -8.49 -25.54 -3.87
N ALA A 18 -9.63 -24.91 -3.63
CA ALA A 18 -9.76 -23.47 -3.50
C ALA A 18 -9.00 -22.91 -2.29
N ASP A 19 -9.09 -23.58 -1.14
CA ASP A 19 -8.35 -23.21 0.07
C ASP A 19 -6.83 -23.34 -0.13
N ALA A 20 -6.37 -24.43 -0.77
CA ALA A 20 -4.96 -24.62 -1.11
C ALA A 20 -4.44 -23.53 -2.06
N PHE A 21 -5.20 -23.20 -3.11
CA PHE A 21 -4.86 -22.10 -4.01
C PHE A 21 -4.72 -20.77 -3.26
N CYS A 22 -5.62 -20.48 -2.32
CA CYS A 22 -5.58 -19.24 -1.55
C CYS A 22 -4.35 -19.17 -0.65
N ASP A 23 -3.95 -20.29 -0.04
CA ASP A 23 -2.74 -20.35 0.79
C ASP A 23 -1.48 -20.13 -0.06
N GLU A 24 -1.38 -20.76 -1.22
CA GLU A 24 -0.29 -20.55 -2.17
C GLU A 24 -0.26 -19.10 -2.70
N PHE A 25 -1.42 -18.53 -3.03
CA PHE A 25 -1.56 -17.13 -3.44
C PHE A 25 -1.05 -16.20 -2.33
N CYS A 26 -1.43 -16.43 -1.07
CA CYS A 26 -0.95 -15.63 0.06
C CYS A 26 0.57 -15.74 0.26
N VAL A 27 1.15 -16.93 0.05
CA VAL A 27 2.61 -17.12 0.07
C VAL A 27 3.29 -16.31 -1.05
N CYS A 28 2.76 -16.38 -2.26
CA CYS A 28 3.28 -15.64 -3.41
C CYS A 28 3.14 -14.12 -3.22
N LEU A 29 2.02 -13.65 -2.67
CA LEU A 29 1.77 -12.24 -2.38
C LEU A 29 2.81 -11.71 -1.37
N ARG A 30 3.07 -12.45 -0.29
CA ARG A 30 4.11 -12.09 0.69
C ARG A 30 5.50 -12.04 0.05
N LYS A 31 5.82 -12.96 -0.85
CA LYS A 31 7.09 -12.94 -1.61
C LYS A 31 7.16 -11.71 -2.53
N ALA A 32 6.07 -11.35 -3.21
CA ALA A 32 6.00 -10.16 -4.06
C ALA A 32 6.17 -8.86 -3.25
N LEU A 33 5.58 -8.79 -2.06
CA LEU A 33 5.72 -7.66 -1.14
C LEU A 33 7.14 -7.55 -0.55
N LYS A 34 7.77 -8.65 -0.15
CA LYS A 34 9.16 -8.63 0.35
C LYS A 34 10.19 -8.31 -0.74
N GLY A 35 9.84 -8.55 -1.99
CA GLY A 35 10.72 -8.40 -3.15
C GLY A 35 11.07 -9.76 -3.73
N THR A 36 10.92 -9.88 -5.05
CA THR A 36 11.17 -11.10 -5.81
C THR A 36 11.59 -10.73 -7.23
N ILE A 37 12.29 -11.62 -7.89
CA ILE A 37 12.69 -11.52 -9.31
C ILE A 37 11.99 -12.56 -10.20
N VAL A 38 11.06 -13.34 -9.62
CA VAL A 38 10.35 -14.42 -10.33
C VAL A 38 9.49 -13.85 -11.46
N ALA A 39 8.78 -12.75 -11.19
CA ALA A 39 7.99 -12.08 -12.22
C ALA A 39 8.87 -11.14 -13.05
N PRO A 40 8.81 -11.20 -14.39
CA PRO A 40 9.62 -10.35 -15.24
C PRO A 40 9.23 -8.87 -15.10
N THR A 41 10.20 -8.03 -14.76
CA THR A 41 10.01 -6.57 -14.60
C THR A 41 9.62 -5.89 -15.92
N THR A 42 9.90 -6.50 -17.06
CA THR A 42 9.51 -5.99 -18.37
C THR A 42 7.99 -5.97 -18.56
N LEU A 43 7.29 -6.99 -18.03
CA LEU A 43 5.84 -7.16 -18.12
C LEU A 43 5.11 -6.46 -16.97
N PHE A 44 5.59 -6.65 -15.74
CA PHE A 44 4.84 -6.21 -14.55
C PHE A 44 5.40 -4.95 -13.88
N GLY A 45 6.63 -4.57 -14.19
CA GLY A 45 7.28 -3.43 -13.57
C GLY A 45 6.89 -2.10 -14.22
N GLU A 46 6.75 -1.07 -13.40
CA GLU A 46 6.47 0.31 -13.83
C GLU A 46 7.65 1.23 -13.52
N THR A 47 7.89 2.18 -14.43
CA THR A 47 8.77 3.33 -14.18
C THR A 47 7.98 4.40 -13.42
N LEU A 48 8.67 5.30 -12.71
CA LEU A 48 8.00 6.35 -11.95
C LEU A 48 7.05 7.18 -12.82
N ARG A 49 7.42 7.45 -14.08
CA ARG A 49 6.59 8.18 -15.04
C ARG A 49 5.27 7.46 -15.34
N MET A 50 5.32 6.15 -15.53
CA MET A 50 4.12 5.33 -15.82
C MET A 50 3.17 5.32 -14.63
N GLU A 51 3.73 5.14 -13.45
CA GLU A 51 2.94 5.19 -12.23
C GLU A 51 2.29 6.56 -12.01
N THR A 52 3.00 7.64 -12.35
CA THR A 52 2.47 9.01 -12.28
C THR A 52 1.34 9.28 -13.27
N ALA A 53 1.41 8.66 -14.44
CA ALA A 53 0.32 8.69 -15.41
C ALA A 53 -0.91 7.87 -14.93
N ASN A 54 -0.70 6.70 -14.32
CA ASN A 54 -1.77 5.76 -14.00
C ASN A 54 -2.37 5.96 -12.59
N GLY A 55 -1.53 6.23 -11.60
CA GLY A 55 -1.89 6.38 -10.19
C GLY A 55 -1.84 7.82 -9.67
N GLY A 56 -1.47 8.79 -10.50
CA GLY A 56 -1.49 10.23 -10.20
C GLY A 56 -0.16 10.80 -9.67
N SER A 57 0.09 12.08 -9.94
CA SER A 57 1.30 12.82 -9.54
C SER A 57 1.17 13.48 -8.16
N PHE A 58 2.30 13.63 -7.47
CA PHE A 58 2.40 14.48 -6.28
C PHE A 58 2.91 15.91 -6.57
N HIS A 59 3.44 16.17 -7.76
CA HIS A 59 4.04 17.48 -8.10
C HIS A 59 2.99 18.55 -8.43
N ASP A 60 1.90 18.16 -9.10
CA ASP A 60 0.87 19.08 -9.60
C ASP A 60 -0.50 18.72 -9.02
N VAL A 61 -0.57 18.77 -7.69
CA VAL A 61 -1.82 18.52 -6.97
C VAL A 61 -2.54 19.85 -6.81
N GLN A 62 -3.75 19.95 -7.37
CA GLN A 62 -4.58 21.13 -7.27
C GLN A 62 -4.74 21.55 -5.81
N GLY A 63 -4.45 22.82 -5.51
CA GLY A 63 -4.47 23.37 -4.13
C GLY A 63 -3.18 23.15 -3.33
N CYS A 64 -2.18 22.45 -3.88
CA CYS A 64 -0.92 22.16 -3.21
C CYS A 64 0.28 22.58 -4.07
N PRO A 65 0.55 23.88 -4.24
CA PRO A 65 1.70 24.33 -5.00
C PRO A 65 3.01 23.87 -4.35
N MET A 66 4.03 23.60 -5.17
CA MET A 66 5.37 23.28 -4.68
C MET A 66 6.18 24.56 -4.42
N SER A 67 7.08 24.51 -3.45
CA SER A 67 8.01 25.59 -3.08
C SER A 67 9.26 25.61 -3.96
N VAL A 68 9.45 24.57 -4.76
CA VAL A 68 10.58 24.38 -5.66
C VAL A 68 10.11 24.49 -7.11
N SER A 69 11.00 24.93 -7.99
CA SER A 69 10.74 24.90 -9.44
C SER A 69 10.72 23.47 -9.99
N ASP A 70 10.05 23.25 -11.12
CA ASP A 70 9.97 21.94 -11.79
C ASP A 70 11.35 21.31 -12.02
N ARG A 71 12.34 22.11 -12.46
CA ARG A 71 13.72 21.64 -12.67
C ARG A 71 14.38 21.18 -11.37
N THR A 72 14.08 21.85 -10.27
CA THR A 72 14.59 21.47 -8.95
C THR A 72 13.90 20.22 -8.44
N TRP A 73 12.59 20.10 -8.68
CA TRP A 73 11.81 18.91 -8.35
C TRP A 73 12.37 17.66 -9.05
N GLU A 74 12.59 17.72 -10.36
CA GLU A 74 13.17 16.60 -11.13
C GLU A 74 14.52 16.14 -10.57
N ARG A 75 15.40 17.09 -10.21
CA ARG A 75 16.68 16.77 -9.59
C ARG A 75 16.52 16.08 -8.22
N LEU A 76 15.56 16.54 -7.42
CA LEU A 76 15.26 15.94 -6.11
C LEU A 76 14.63 14.57 -6.24
N ILE A 77 13.81 14.31 -7.25
CA ILE A 77 13.30 12.98 -7.57
C ILE A 77 14.45 12.02 -7.83
N ASP A 78 15.42 12.43 -8.66
CA ASP A 78 16.57 11.59 -9.00
C ASP A 78 17.49 11.31 -7.79
N THR A 79 17.62 12.28 -6.88
CA THR A 79 18.52 12.19 -5.71
C THR A 79 17.86 11.48 -4.51
N ASP A 80 16.62 11.84 -4.17
CA ASP A 80 15.97 11.45 -2.90
C ASP A 80 14.99 10.29 -3.06
N VAL A 81 14.30 10.17 -4.20
CA VAL A 81 13.36 9.07 -4.46
C VAL A 81 14.07 7.88 -5.10
N GLY A 82 14.94 8.18 -6.07
CA GLY A 82 15.76 7.20 -6.79
C GLY A 82 14.93 6.25 -7.67
N ASN A 83 15.63 5.45 -8.49
CA ASN A 83 15.03 4.42 -9.34
C ASN A 83 13.89 4.92 -10.24
N ARG A 84 13.99 6.15 -10.76
CA ARG A 84 12.97 6.76 -11.62
C ARG A 84 12.69 5.93 -12.87
N ASP A 85 13.76 5.55 -13.57
CA ASP A 85 13.70 4.87 -14.86
C ASP A 85 13.66 3.33 -14.72
N HIS A 86 13.77 2.81 -13.50
CA HIS A 86 13.72 1.38 -13.23
C HIS A 86 12.27 0.89 -13.14
N LYS A 87 11.98 -0.20 -13.85
CA LYS A 87 10.71 -0.91 -13.79
C LYS A 87 10.61 -1.71 -12.49
N LEU A 88 9.83 -1.24 -11.53
CA LEU A 88 9.65 -1.88 -10.23
C LEU A 88 8.20 -2.34 -10.04
N TYR A 89 8.01 -3.32 -9.15
CA TYR A 89 6.70 -3.77 -8.67
C TYR A 89 6.79 -4.19 -7.20
N GLY A 90 5.64 -4.41 -6.57
CA GLY A 90 5.54 -4.91 -5.20
C GLY A 90 6.11 -3.96 -4.16
N GLY A 91 6.81 -4.50 -3.15
CA GLY A 91 7.32 -3.68 -2.04
C GLY A 91 8.30 -2.59 -2.48
N SER A 92 9.09 -2.84 -3.53
CA SER A 92 10.03 -1.85 -4.06
C SER A 92 9.32 -0.64 -4.67
N GLN A 93 8.23 -0.89 -5.40
CA GLN A 93 7.34 0.14 -5.93
C GLN A 93 6.59 0.87 -4.80
N TYR A 94 6.08 0.14 -3.81
CA TYR A 94 5.43 0.71 -2.64
C TYR A 94 6.33 1.71 -1.89
N HIS A 95 7.58 1.34 -1.59
CA HIS A 95 8.53 2.22 -0.92
C HIS A 95 8.92 3.43 -1.77
N ARG A 96 9.00 3.28 -3.10
CA ARG A 96 9.23 4.41 -4.00
C ARG A 96 8.12 5.44 -3.89
N THR A 97 6.85 5.01 -3.87
CA THR A 97 5.71 5.90 -3.67
C THR A 97 5.79 6.65 -2.33
N LEU A 98 6.14 5.96 -1.23
CA LEU A 98 6.30 6.63 0.08
C LEU A 98 7.43 7.67 0.07
N ARG A 99 8.54 7.40 -0.62
CA ARG A 99 9.64 8.37 -0.77
C ARG A 99 9.21 9.58 -1.60
N GLU A 100 8.47 9.38 -2.69
CA GLU A 100 7.92 10.46 -3.51
C GLU A 100 6.95 11.33 -2.70
N PHE A 101 6.05 10.72 -1.94
CA PHE A 101 5.15 11.43 -1.01
C PHE A 101 5.93 12.23 0.04
N HIS A 102 6.96 11.64 0.65
CA HIS A 102 7.81 12.33 1.60
C HIS A 102 8.48 13.58 1.00
N LEU A 103 9.00 13.44 -0.23
CA LEU A 103 9.57 14.56 -0.98
C LEU A 103 8.50 15.64 -1.26
N ALA A 104 7.30 15.26 -1.69
CA ALA A 104 6.20 16.18 -1.97
C ALA A 104 5.81 16.99 -0.74
N VAL A 105 5.62 16.31 0.39
CA VAL A 105 5.29 16.96 1.67
C VAL A 105 6.40 17.94 2.06
N ARG A 106 7.68 17.55 1.95
CA ARG A 106 8.83 18.42 2.25
C ARG A 106 8.87 19.67 1.35
N CYS A 107 8.54 19.50 0.07
CA CYS A 107 8.57 20.57 -0.93
C CYS A 107 7.26 21.38 -1.00
N LEU A 108 6.24 21.06 -0.22
CA LEU A 108 4.96 21.77 -0.24
C LEU A 108 5.13 23.27 0.07
N ARG A 109 4.62 24.13 -0.80
CA ARG A 109 4.49 25.56 -0.53
C ARG A 109 3.21 25.79 0.24
N PHE A 110 3.35 26.47 1.37
CA PHE A 110 2.21 26.87 2.16
C PHE A 110 1.45 28.01 1.45
N PRO A 111 0.11 28.00 1.43
CA PRO A 111 -0.66 29.08 0.82
C PRO A 111 -0.34 30.42 1.49
N SER A 112 -0.39 31.50 0.72
CA SER A 112 -0.24 32.85 1.28
C SER A 112 -1.36 33.15 2.27
N ILE A 113 -1.01 33.89 3.31
CA ILE A 113 -1.93 34.39 4.33
C ILE A 113 -2.27 35.82 3.94
N ALA A 114 -3.55 36.11 3.70
CA ALA A 114 -4.00 37.47 3.41
C ALA A 114 -4.20 38.28 4.69
N GLU A 115 -4.05 39.60 4.61
CA GLU A 115 -4.27 40.50 5.74
C GLU A 115 -5.71 40.42 6.26
N ASP A 116 -6.67 40.25 5.35
CA ASP A 116 -8.08 40.03 5.70
C ASP A 116 -8.28 38.75 6.52
N GLU A 117 -7.53 37.69 6.23
CA GLU A 117 -7.60 36.43 6.99
C GLU A 117 -7.06 36.64 8.41
N ILE A 118 -6.02 37.45 8.56
CA ILE A 118 -5.43 37.81 9.84
C ILE A 118 -6.40 38.65 10.66
N ALA A 119 -7.00 39.68 10.06
CA ALA A 119 -7.97 40.53 10.71
C ALA A 119 -9.21 39.75 11.18
N ASN A 120 -9.72 38.83 10.35
CA ASN A 120 -10.86 37.98 10.71
C ASN A 120 -10.54 36.95 11.79
N ALA A 121 -9.31 36.42 11.83
CA ALA A 121 -8.89 35.44 12.84
C ALA A 121 -8.51 36.09 14.18
N ALA A 122 -8.11 37.37 14.17
CA ALA A 122 -7.72 38.15 15.34
C ALA A 122 -8.89 38.34 16.32
N GLY A 123 -10.10 38.60 15.81
CA GLY A 123 -11.36 38.61 16.57
C GLY A 123 -11.37 39.47 17.84
N ILE A 124 -12.44 39.29 18.64
CA ILE A 124 -12.57 39.84 19.99
C ILE A 124 -12.73 38.63 20.93
N ASP A 125 -11.90 38.53 21.98
CA ASP A 125 -11.94 37.46 22.98
C ASP A 125 -12.74 37.94 24.21
N GLU A 126 -13.46 37.05 24.90
CA GLU A 126 -14.38 37.42 26.01
C GLU A 126 -13.65 38.07 27.20
N ALA A 127 -12.35 37.82 27.34
CA ALA A 127 -11.56 38.29 28.47
C ALA A 127 -10.83 39.62 28.21
N HIS A 128 -10.45 39.93 26.96
CA HIS A 128 -9.49 41.00 26.65
C HIS A 128 -9.86 41.76 25.36
N ASP A 129 -9.79 43.09 25.42
CA ASP A 129 -10.11 44.05 24.34
C ASP A 129 -8.99 44.13 23.26
N GLY A 130 -8.24 43.04 23.06
CA GLY A 130 -7.02 43.04 22.26
C GLY A 130 -6.78 41.73 21.50
N VAL A 131 -6.01 41.83 20.42
CA VAL A 131 -5.78 40.73 19.46
C VAL A 131 -5.05 39.57 20.13
N ASN A 132 -5.70 38.41 20.17
CA ASN A 132 -5.07 37.17 20.62
C ASN A 132 -4.25 36.56 19.48
N PHE A 133 -2.99 37.02 19.32
CA PHE A 133 -2.10 36.60 18.23
C PHE A 133 -1.89 35.08 18.17
N LEU A 134 -1.88 34.40 19.32
CA LEU A 134 -1.74 32.94 19.37
C LEU A 134 -2.98 32.25 18.81
N HIS A 135 -4.17 32.67 19.26
CA HIS A 135 -5.42 32.13 18.76
C HIS A 135 -5.55 32.36 17.25
N ALA A 136 -5.29 33.59 16.77
CA ALA A 136 -5.33 33.93 15.35
C ALA A 136 -4.36 33.06 14.53
N SER A 137 -3.12 32.92 15.00
CA SER A 137 -2.10 32.10 14.33
C SER A 137 -2.51 30.63 14.29
N CYS A 138 -3.05 30.08 15.37
CA CYS A 138 -3.51 28.68 15.42
C CYS A 138 -4.68 28.43 14.46
N THR A 139 -5.67 29.32 14.43
CA THR A 139 -6.85 29.21 13.57
C THR A 139 -6.46 29.24 12.09
N ILE A 140 -5.62 30.21 11.69
CA ILE A 140 -5.12 30.31 10.30
C ILE A 140 -4.27 29.08 9.95
N ALA A 141 -3.35 28.68 10.82
CA ALA A 141 -2.48 27.53 10.57
C ALA A 141 -3.30 26.25 10.36
N LEU A 142 -4.33 26.03 11.17
CA LEU A 142 -5.21 24.87 11.09
C LEU A 142 -5.96 24.83 9.77
N GLU A 143 -6.58 25.93 9.36
CA GLU A 143 -7.38 25.97 8.13
C GLU A 143 -6.52 25.75 6.90
N LYS A 144 -5.39 26.45 6.83
CA LYS A 144 -4.45 26.33 5.71
C LYS A 144 -3.75 24.96 5.67
N ALA A 145 -3.46 24.36 6.81
CA ALA A 145 -2.89 23.01 6.87
C ALA A 145 -3.87 21.97 6.31
N ARG A 146 -5.17 22.06 6.65
CA ARG A 146 -6.21 21.16 6.12
C ARG A 146 -6.32 21.24 4.60
N VAL A 147 -6.40 22.47 4.07
CA VAL A 147 -6.46 22.71 2.61
C VAL A 147 -5.22 22.16 1.89
N SER A 148 -4.06 22.14 2.55
CA SER A 148 -2.80 21.72 1.93
C SER A 148 -2.48 20.23 2.09
N PHE A 149 -2.83 19.60 3.21
CA PHE A 149 -2.46 18.22 3.51
C PHE A 149 -3.47 17.20 2.95
N GLU A 150 -4.75 17.52 2.98
CA GLU A 150 -5.81 16.59 2.56
C GLU A 150 -5.69 16.17 1.07
N PRO A 151 -5.41 17.08 0.10
CA PRO A 151 -5.28 16.67 -1.30
C PRO A 151 -4.06 15.76 -1.53
N LEU A 152 -2.94 16.01 -0.83
CA LEU A 152 -1.75 15.14 -0.91
C LEU A 152 -2.05 13.74 -0.36
N LEU A 153 -2.80 13.67 0.74
CA LEU A 153 -3.20 12.40 1.34
C LEU A 153 -4.13 11.60 0.41
N ALA A 154 -5.09 12.27 -0.25
CA ALA A 154 -5.94 11.65 -1.26
C ALA A 154 -5.13 11.13 -2.47
N ARG A 155 -4.10 11.85 -2.90
CA ARG A 155 -3.19 11.38 -3.97
C ARG A 155 -2.38 10.15 -3.54
N LEU A 156 -1.91 10.13 -2.30
CA LEU A 156 -1.24 8.95 -1.74
C LEU A 156 -2.17 7.74 -1.74
N GLN A 157 -3.43 7.92 -1.35
CA GLN A 157 -4.43 6.85 -1.37
C GLN A 157 -4.58 6.23 -2.76
N MET A 158 -4.83 7.07 -3.78
CA MET A 158 -5.01 6.61 -5.17
C MET A 158 -3.79 5.84 -5.65
N ARG A 159 -2.59 6.38 -5.39
CA ARG A 159 -1.34 5.79 -5.82
C ARG A 159 -1.05 4.47 -5.11
N MET A 160 -1.32 4.37 -3.81
CA MET A 160 -1.13 3.14 -3.04
C MET A 160 -2.11 2.04 -3.42
N SER A 161 -3.38 2.39 -3.66
CA SER A 161 -4.36 1.45 -4.19
C SER A 161 -3.92 0.90 -5.55
N HIS A 162 -3.44 1.76 -6.47
CA HIS A 162 -2.90 1.33 -7.78
C HIS A 162 -1.76 0.33 -7.63
N VAL A 163 -0.77 0.64 -6.79
CA VAL A 163 0.38 -0.25 -6.54
C VAL A 163 -0.05 -1.62 -6.00
N MET A 164 -1.05 -1.65 -5.11
CA MET A 164 -1.53 -2.90 -4.53
C MET A 164 -2.40 -3.71 -5.48
N THR A 165 -3.35 -3.10 -6.19
CA THR A 165 -4.18 -3.81 -7.18
C THR A 165 -3.33 -4.50 -8.24
N ARG A 166 -2.23 -3.86 -8.64
CA ARG A 166 -1.21 -4.39 -9.56
C ARG A 166 -0.51 -5.65 -9.07
N LEU A 167 -0.47 -5.91 -7.77
CA LEU A 167 0.15 -7.12 -7.23
C LEU A 167 -0.68 -8.38 -7.46
N GLY A 168 -1.99 -8.27 -7.71
CA GLY A 168 -2.85 -9.42 -8.01
C GLY A 168 -2.34 -10.22 -9.21
N PRO A 169 -2.23 -9.61 -10.41
CA PRO A 169 -1.67 -10.29 -11.60
C PRO A 169 -0.24 -10.80 -11.42
N VAL A 170 0.61 -10.08 -10.67
CA VAL A 170 1.99 -10.53 -10.37
C VAL A 170 1.98 -11.81 -9.55
N THR A 171 1.10 -11.86 -8.54
CA THR A 171 0.96 -13.01 -7.65
C THR A 171 0.43 -14.23 -8.40
N GLU A 172 -0.54 -14.03 -9.29
CA GLU A 172 -1.06 -15.09 -10.17
C GLU A 172 0.01 -15.63 -11.12
N TYR A 173 0.83 -14.75 -11.71
CA TYR A 173 1.94 -15.17 -12.55
C TYR A 173 2.95 -16.03 -11.77
N MET A 174 3.33 -15.58 -10.58
CA MET A 174 4.26 -16.31 -9.70
C MET A 174 3.71 -17.67 -9.30
N LEU A 175 2.41 -17.76 -9.06
CA LEU A 175 1.74 -19.01 -8.73
C LEU A 175 1.83 -20.02 -9.88
N ARG A 176 1.51 -19.57 -11.10
CA ARG A 176 1.58 -20.41 -12.30
C ARG A 176 3.00 -20.90 -12.56
N GLU A 177 3.96 -19.99 -12.49
CA GLU A 177 5.38 -20.28 -12.69
C GLU A 177 5.91 -21.27 -11.65
N ASN A 178 5.54 -21.15 -10.37
CA ASN A 178 5.96 -22.09 -9.32
C ASN A 178 5.42 -23.50 -9.60
N ARG A 179 4.14 -23.62 -9.98
CA ARG A 179 3.53 -24.90 -10.31
C ARG A 179 4.14 -25.56 -11.56
N GLU A 180 4.46 -24.76 -12.58
CA GLU A 180 5.17 -25.26 -13.76
C GLU A 180 6.57 -25.79 -13.41
N ARG A 181 7.28 -25.11 -12.50
CA ARG A 181 8.59 -25.55 -12.00
C ARG A 181 8.52 -26.81 -11.14
N GLU A 182 7.51 -26.93 -10.29
CA GLU A 182 7.28 -28.13 -9.47
C GLU A 182 7.00 -29.34 -10.36
N LYS A 183 6.17 -29.20 -11.39
CA LYS A 183 5.94 -30.25 -12.40
C LYS A 183 7.25 -30.69 -13.08
N LEU A 184 8.10 -29.73 -13.48
CA LEU A 184 9.38 -30.06 -14.10
C LEU A 184 10.38 -30.73 -13.14
N GLN A 185 10.28 -30.48 -11.84
CA GLN A 185 11.12 -31.13 -10.83
C GLN A 185 10.64 -32.53 -10.48
N SER A 186 9.33 -32.78 -10.43
CA SER A 186 8.79 -34.12 -10.18
C SER A 186 9.15 -35.12 -11.30
N PHE A 187 9.33 -34.67 -12.54
CA PHE A 187 9.84 -35.50 -13.65
C PHE A 187 11.30 -35.95 -13.48
N ARG A 188 12.06 -35.43 -12.52
CA ARG A 188 13.49 -35.74 -12.37
C ARG A 188 13.83 -36.72 -11.24
N VAL A 189 12.86 -37.11 -10.41
CA VAL A 189 13.17 -37.82 -9.16
C VAL A 189 12.71 -39.29 -9.12
N ASP A 190 11.70 -39.74 -9.86
CA ASP A 190 11.30 -41.16 -9.82
C ASP A 190 10.96 -41.74 -11.22
N ASP A 191 11.77 -42.71 -11.64
CA ASP A 191 11.54 -43.62 -12.79
C ASP A 191 10.66 -44.82 -12.37
N GLU A 192 9.91 -44.69 -11.26
CA GLU A 192 8.96 -45.69 -10.79
C GLU A 192 7.54 -45.10 -10.77
N VAL A 193 6.76 -45.46 -11.81
CA VAL A 193 5.30 -45.42 -11.83
C VAL A 193 4.70 -44.11 -11.31
N GLY A 194 5.06 -43.00 -11.96
CA GLY A 194 4.26 -41.79 -11.90
C GLY A 194 2.87 -42.10 -12.43
N SER A 195 1.88 -42.15 -11.54
CA SER A 195 0.47 -42.15 -11.94
C SER A 195 0.17 -40.80 -12.57
N ASP A 196 0.44 -40.68 -13.88
CA ASP A 196 -0.20 -39.70 -14.75
C ASP A 196 -1.70 -40.03 -14.74
N ASP A 197 -2.39 -39.71 -13.64
CA ASP A 197 -3.83 -39.87 -13.51
C ASP A 197 -4.45 -38.61 -14.14
N PRO A 198 -5.00 -38.68 -15.36
CA PRO A 198 -5.57 -37.51 -16.06
C PRO A 198 -6.67 -36.80 -15.25
N ALA A 199 -7.23 -37.48 -14.24
CA ALA A 199 -8.17 -36.91 -13.28
C ALA A 199 -7.57 -35.83 -12.37
N GLU A 200 -6.26 -35.86 -12.09
CA GLU A 200 -5.59 -34.86 -11.22
C GLU A 200 -5.26 -33.58 -12.01
N GLN A 201 -4.93 -33.70 -13.31
CA GLN A 201 -4.75 -32.55 -14.21
C GLN A 201 -6.08 -31.89 -14.63
N ALA A 202 -7.16 -32.67 -14.73
CA ALA A 202 -8.50 -32.16 -15.08
C ALA A 202 -9.16 -31.34 -13.96
N MET A 203 -8.59 -31.33 -12.75
CA MET A 203 -9.18 -30.72 -11.55
C MET A 203 -8.37 -29.58 -10.96
N ASP A 204 -7.41 -29.03 -11.70
CA ASP A 204 -6.68 -27.87 -11.21
C ASP A 204 -7.59 -26.63 -11.21
N ILE A 205 -8.24 -26.38 -10.06
CA ILE A 205 -9.07 -25.19 -9.80
C ILE A 205 -8.35 -23.89 -10.18
N SER A 206 -7.02 -23.86 -10.09
CA SER A 206 -6.22 -22.68 -10.46
C SER A 206 -6.31 -22.33 -11.95
N SER A 207 -6.64 -23.31 -12.80
CA SER A 207 -6.79 -23.11 -14.23
C SER A 207 -8.12 -22.42 -14.58
N ASN A 208 -9.14 -22.57 -13.73
CA ASN A 208 -10.47 -21.99 -13.97
C ASN A 208 -10.38 -20.44 -13.98
N PRO A 209 -10.69 -19.78 -15.12
CA PRO A 209 -10.64 -18.33 -15.22
C PRO A 209 -11.68 -17.63 -14.34
N GLN A 210 -12.86 -18.22 -14.11
CA GLN A 210 -13.92 -17.62 -13.28
C GLN A 210 -13.50 -17.59 -11.81
N PHE A 211 -12.91 -18.68 -11.31
CA PHE A 211 -12.36 -18.72 -9.96
C PHE A 211 -11.21 -17.71 -9.77
N ARG A 212 -10.31 -17.58 -10.74
CA ARG A 212 -9.26 -16.55 -10.69
C ARG A 212 -9.81 -15.13 -10.66
N GLN A 213 -10.86 -14.86 -11.44
CA GLN A 213 -11.53 -13.57 -11.40
C GLN A 213 -12.19 -13.33 -10.03
N LEU A 214 -12.82 -14.35 -9.44
CA LEU A 214 -13.40 -14.25 -8.10
C LEU A 214 -12.34 -13.87 -7.05
N ILE A 215 -11.17 -14.53 -7.06
CA ILE A 215 -10.08 -14.19 -6.15
C ILE A 215 -9.55 -12.78 -6.42
N ARG A 216 -9.48 -12.34 -7.68
CA ARG A 216 -9.13 -10.96 -8.04
C ARG A 216 -10.13 -9.96 -7.43
N ASP A 217 -11.42 -10.21 -7.55
CA ASP A 217 -12.46 -9.33 -7.01
C ASP A 217 -12.39 -9.26 -5.48
N ILE A 218 -12.16 -10.40 -4.80
CA ILE A 218 -11.93 -10.45 -3.35
C ILE A 218 -10.68 -9.64 -2.98
N PHE A 219 -9.59 -9.78 -3.74
CA PHE A 219 -8.37 -9.02 -3.51
C PHE A 219 -8.57 -7.52 -3.69
N GLU A 220 -9.26 -7.09 -4.75
CA GLU A 220 -9.56 -5.67 -4.99
C GLU A 220 -10.45 -5.07 -3.90
N LYS A 221 -11.47 -5.82 -3.44
CA LYS A 221 -12.29 -5.45 -2.27
C LYS A 221 -11.43 -5.27 -1.02
N PHE A 222 -10.45 -6.15 -0.80
CA PHE A 222 -9.53 -6.04 0.33
C PHE A 222 -8.63 -4.80 0.22
N VAL A 223 -8.08 -4.53 -0.97
CA VAL A 223 -7.27 -3.32 -1.23
C VAL A 223 -8.06 -2.05 -0.90
N ALA A 224 -9.31 -1.96 -1.38
CA ALA A 224 -10.18 -0.82 -1.11
C ALA A 224 -10.48 -0.66 0.39
N ARG A 225 -10.74 -1.77 1.09
CA ARG A 225 -10.96 -1.76 2.55
C ARG A 225 -9.74 -1.27 3.32
N CYS A 226 -8.56 -1.80 3.04
CA CYS A 226 -7.32 -1.36 3.68
C CYS A 226 -7.02 0.10 3.38
N SER A 227 -7.22 0.53 2.13
CA SER A 227 -7.04 1.92 1.69
C SER A 227 -7.93 2.88 2.49
N ASN A 228 -9.22 2.59 2.59
CA ASN A 228 -10.17 3.40 3.34
C ASN A 228 -9.89 3.41 4.84
N SER A 229 -9.48 2.27 5.41
CA SER A 229 -9.12 2.16 6.82
C SER A 229 -7.88 3.00 7.16
N ALA A 230 -6.81 2.89 6.35
CA ALA A 230 -5.60 3.69 6.53
C ALA A 230 -5.89 5.19 6.38
N MET A 231 -6.73 5.58 5.43
CA MET A 231 -7.15 6.98 5.24
C MET A 231 -7.94 7.54 6.43
N ALA A 232 -8.89 6.77 6.95
CA ALA A 232 -9.63 7.17 8.15
C ALA A 232 -8.67 7.45 9.31
N LYS A 233 -7.70 6.55 9.54
CA LYS A 233 -6.68 6.73 10.59
C LYS A 233 -5.74 7.91 10.34
N CYS A 234 -5.38 8.19 9.09
CA CYS A 234 -4.56 9.36 8.75
C CYS A 234 -5.33 10.67 8.99
N ARG A 235 -6.63 10.70 8.68
CA ARG A 235 -7.49 11.87 8.95
C ARG A 235 -7.67 12.09 10.45
N ASP A 236 -7.92 11.03 11.22
CA ASP A 236 -8.00 11.11 12.68
C ASP A 236 -6.70 11.69 13.28
N ASP A 237 -5.54 11.19 12.83
CA ASP A 237 -4.23 11.70 13.24
C ASP A 237 -4.00 13.15 12.82
N MET A 238 -4.42 13.56 11.61
CA MET A 238 -4.33 14.94 11.16
C MET A 238 -5.17 15.87 12.04
N VAL A 239 -6.37 15.46 12.43
CA VAL A 239 -7.21 16.19 13.39
C VAL A 239 -6.53 16.24 14.77
N ALA A 240 -5.90 15.15 15.20
CA ALA A 240 -5.19 15.11 16.49
C ALA A 240 -3.94 16.01 16.51
N ILE A 241 -3.13 16.01 15.45
CA ILE A 241 -1.93 16.85 15.31
C ILE A 241 -2.32 18.34 15.29
N THR A 242 -3.44 18.66 14.64
CA THR A 242 -3.93 20.06 14.57
C THR A 242 -4.69 20.50 15.82
N LYS A 243 -5.02 19.59 16.75
CA LYS A 243 -5.74 19.89 17.99
C LYS A 243 -4.88 20.59 19.04
N TYR A 244 -3.59 20.27 19.12
CA TYR A 244 -2.68 20.84 20.11
C TYR A 244 -1.45 21.44 19.43
N VAL A 245 -1.24 22.73 19.64
CA VAL A 245 -0.03 23.43 19.18
C VAL A 245 1.02 23.34 20.28
N SER A 246 2.08 22.58 20.04
CA SER A 246 3.24 22.55 20.94
C SER A 246 4.29 23.56 20.49
N TRP A 247 4.62 24.49 21.38
CA TRP A 247 5.64 25.51 21.15
C TRP A 247 7.01 24.98 21.56
N ASN A 248 7.55 24.05 20.78
CA ASN A 248 8.90 23.52 21.02
C ASN A 248 9.95 24.41 20.33
N LEU A 249 10.44 25.46 21.01
CA LEU A 249 11.51 26.33 20.51
C LEU A 249 12.89 25.63 20.43
N ASN A 250 13.01 24.41 20.99
CA ASN A 250 14.26 23.65 21.09
C ASN A 250 14.62 22.84 19.83
N GLU A 251 13.64 22.55 18.96
CA GLU A 251 13.92 21.81 17.72
C GLU A 251 14.49 22.77 16.66
N ARG A 252 15.11 22.21 15.60
CA ARG A 252 15.79 22.94 14.49
C ARG A 252 15.01 24.14 13.90
N GLY A 253 13.71 24.29 14.19
CA GLY A 253 12.84 25.42 13.85
C GLY A 253 12.95 26.67 14.73
N GLY A 254 13.57 26.64 15.91
CA GLY A 254 13.77 27.84 16.74
C GLY A 254 14.61 28.93 16.05
N SER A 255 15.53 28.51 15.17
CA SER A 255 16.31 29.43 14.31
C SER A 255 15.49 30.05 13.17
N ALA A 256 14.38 29.42 12.77
CA ALA A 256 13.46 29.94 11.76
C ALA A 256 12.50 30.93 12.39
N LEU A 257 12.01 30.67 13.60
CA LEU A 257 11.26 31.64 14.39
C LEU A 257 12.12 32.87 14.71
N SER A 258 13.38 32.71 15.12
CA SER A 258 14.28 33.86 15.36
C SER A 258 14.74 34.62 14.12
N ARG A 259 14.60 34.04 12.91
CA ARG A 259 14.80 34.72 11.62
C ARG A 259 13.52 35.36 11.07
N ALA A 260 12.35 34.78 11.35
CA ALA A 260 11.04 35.30 10.95
C ALA A 260 10.60 36.46 11.86
N LEU A 261 11.04 36.45 13.11
CA LEU A 261 10.91 37.58 14.02
C LEU A 261 11.99 38.63 13.72
N PRO A 262 11.65 39.94 13.71
CA PRO A 262 12.63 41.02 13.53
C PRO A 262 13.86 40.85 14.43
N ASP A 263 15.06 41.12 13.89
CA ASP A 263 16.36 40.93 14.56
C ASP A 263 16.34 41.47 16.00
N GLN A 264 16.19 40.56 16.97
CA GLN A 264 16.04 40.85 18.39
C GLN A 264 17.23 41.67 18.94
N THR A 265 18.37 41.64 18.23
CA THR A 265 19.61 42.30 18.65
C THR A 265 19.54 43.82 18.61
N ASN A 266 18.80 44.42 17.68
CA ASN A 266 18.69 45.88 17.57
C ASN A 266 17.55 46.45 18.43
N LEU A 267 16.43 45.73 18.56
CA LEU A 267 15.25 46.19 19.30
C LEU A 267 15.44 46.12 20.82
N VAL A 268 16.02 45.02 21.35
CA VAL A 268 16.30 44.88 22.79
C VAL A 268 17.37 45.87 23.26
N ALA A 269 18.29 46.27 22.38
CA ALA A 269 19.28 47.30 22.67
C ALA A 269 18.63 48.70 22.81
N VAL A 270 17.72 49.05 21.90
CA VAL A 270 16.96 50.31 21.95
C VAL A 270 16.05 50.35 23.19
N TYR A 271 15.39 49.23 23.54
CA TYR A 271 14.54 49.14 24.72
C TYR A 271 15.32 49.19 26.04
N LYS A 272 16.50 48.56 26.11
CA LYS A 272 17.41 48.69 27.26
C LYS A 272 17.93 50.13 27.42
N VAL A 273 18.12 50.86 26.33
CA VAL A 273 18.49 52.28 26.37
C VAL A 273 17.31 53.14 26.83
N ALA A 274 16.09 52.85 26.37
CA ALA A 274 14.87 53.54 26.80
C ALA A 274 14.52 53.28 28.27
N LEU A 275 14.63 52.04 28.76
CA LEU A 275 14.45 51.68 30.17
C LEU A 275 15.52 52.30 31.07
N LYS A 276 16.78 52.36 30.61
CA LYS A 276 17.85 53.08 31.33
C LYS A 276 17.63 54.59 31.34
N ALA A 277 17.01 55.16 30.32
CA ALA A 277 16.65 56.58 30.28
C ALA A 277 15.46 56.87 31.23
N ALA A 278 14.45 56.00 31.28
CA ALA A 278 13.32 56.10 32.20
C ALA A 278 13.75 55.94 33.67
N GLN A 279 14.61 54.97 33.99
CA GLN A 279 15.17 54.81 35.34
C GLN A 279 16.09 55.97 35.78
N LYS A 280 16.65 56.72 34.82
CA LYS A 280 17.42 57.94 35.11
C LYS A 280 16.53 59.17 35.29
N GLY A 281 15.31 59.14 34.76
CA GLY A 281 14.29 60.19 34.91
C GLY A 281 13.62 60.17 36.29
N GLU A 282 13.48 59.01 36.93
CA GLU A 282 12.84 58.87 38.24
C GLU A 282 13.74 59.25 39.44
N LYS A 283 15.03 59.52 39.24
CA LYS A 283 15.98 59.88 40.32
C LYS A 283 16.34 61.37 40.39
N ARG A 284 15.55 62.26 39.78
CA ARG A 284 15.77 63.71 39.86
C ARG A 284 14.50 64.48 40.24
N GLN A 285 14.08 64.29 41.48
CA GLN A 285 13.40 65.31 42.29
C GLN A 285 13.73 65.03 43.75
N ASP A 286 14.81 65.62 44.26
CA ASP A 286 14.79 66.51 45.44
C ASP A 286 16.22 66.91 45.86
N SER A 287 16.35 68.13 46.37
CA SER A 287 17.49 68.80 47.00
C SER A 287 18.68 69.26 46.12
N GLY A 288 18.87 70.59 46.11
CA GLY A 288 19.96 71.30 45.45
C GLY A 288 21.20 71.51 46.33
N GLY A 289 22.19 72.17 45.74
CA GLY A 289 23.44 72.58 46.39
C GLY A 289 24.59 72.64 45.39
N ASP A 290 25.21 73.81 45.29
CA ASP A 290 26.31 74.21 44.41
C ASP A 290 27.59 73.37 44.58
N ASP A 291 28.37 73.20 43.49
CA ASP A 291 29.78 73.66 43.42
C ASP A 291 30.47 73.22 42.11
N GLU A 292 31.30 74.13 41.60
CA GLU A 292 32.18 74.02 40.44
C GLU A 292 33.34 73.03 40.66
N ASP A 293 33.80 72.36 39.59
CA ASP A 293 35.13 72.61 38.97
C ASP A 293 35.68 71.41 38.12
N GLY A 294 36.32 71.80 37.01
CA GLY A 294 37.25 71.16 36.08
C GLY A 294 37.52 69.65 36.02
N LYS A 295 37.34 69.06 34.82
CA LYS A 295 38.49 68.74 33.92
C LYS A 295 38.08 68.17 32.56
N GLN A 296 38.61 68.82 31.52
CA GLN A 296 38.69 68.35 30.14
C GLN A 296 39.42 67.00 30.02
N ARG A 297 38.97 66.16 29.07
CA ARG A 297 39.87 65.47 28.13
C ARG A 297 39.14 64.99 26.87
N ARG A 298 39.63 65.47 25.72
CA ARG A 298 39.23 65.17 24.34
C ARG A 298 39.92 63.90 23.83
N SER A 299 39.23 63.12 22.98
CA SER A 299 39.74 62.44 21.76
C SER A 299 38.59 61.64 21.11
N SER A 300 37.92 62.14 20.07
CA SER A 300 38.22 61.98 18.63
C SER A 300 38.19 60.53 18.10
N SER A 301 37.13 60.27 17.33
CA SER A 301 36.94 59.33 16.21
C SER A 301 38.11 58.48 15.69
N SER A 302 37.85 57.20 15.43
CA SER A 302 38.24 56.53 14.18
C SER A 302 37.44 55.23 13.97
N GLY A 303 36.87 55.07 12.78
CA GLY A 303 36.14 53.88 12.37
C GLY A 303 37.04 52.69 12.07
N THR A 304 36.52 51.48 12.28
CA THR A 304 37.08 50.25 11.70
C THR A 304 35.97 49.23 11.46
N VAL A 305 35.82 48.83 10.19
CA VAL A 305 34.94 47.79 9.70
C VAL A 305 35.41 46.42 10.20
N VAL A 306 34.61 45.72 11.01
CA VAL A 306 34.92 44.37 11.48
C VAL A 306 34.11 43.33 10.70
N LYS A 307 34.83 42.47 9.98
CA LYS A 307 34.36 41.27 9.28
C LYS A 307 33.53 40.37 10.23
N LYS A 308 32.28 40.06 9.86
CA LYS A 308 31.42 39.10 10.57
C LYS A 308 32.00 37.68 10.46
N LYS A 309 32.58 37.16 11.54
CA LYS A 309 32.82 35.73 11.75
C LYS A 309 31.50 35.06 12.11
N HIS A 310 31.18 33.94 11.45
CA HIS A 310 30.05 33.09 11.84
C HIS A 310 30.23 32.57 13.27
N PRO A 311 29.21 32.68 14.16
CA PRO A 311 29.32 32.11 15.49
C PRO A 311 29.22 30.59 15.44
N LYS A 312 30.15 29.92 16.13
CA LYS A 312 30.14 28.46 16.32
C LYS A 312 28.96 28.07 17.22
N LEU A 313 28.31 26.95 16.88
CA LEU A 313 27.17 26.38 17.59
C LEU A 313 27.60 25.87 18.98
N VAL A 314 26.94 26.36 20.02
CA VAL A 314 27.08 25.89 21.42
C VAL A 314 25.83 25.07 21.77
N PRO A 315 25.93 23.99 22.57
CA PRO A 315 24.76 23.23 23.02
C PRO A 315 23.84 24.11 23.87
N VAL A 316 22.55 24.08 23.59
CA VAL A 316 21.53 24.92 24.24
C VAL A 316 21.17 24.34 25.61
N THR A 317 21.35 25.12 26.68
CA THR A 317 20.92 24.79 28.05
C THR A 317 19.44 25.13 28.24
N LYS A 318 18.74 24.52 29.21
CA LYS A 318 17.32 24.82 29.54
C LYS A 318 17.05 26.33 29.73
N GLU A 319 18.04 27.07 30.21
CA GLU A 319 17.99 28.51 30.43
C GLU A 319 17.86 29.35 29.13
N ALA A 320 18.29 28.81 27.99
CA ALA A 320 18.15 29.46 26.69
C ALA A 320 16.74 29.28 26.11
N ALA A 321 16.11 28.12 26.33
CA ALA A 321 14.71 27.89 25.94
C ALA A 321 13.74 28.83 26.68
N ASP A 322 13.95 29.01 27.99
CA ASP A 322 13.16 29.95 28.80
C ASP A 322 13.41 31.41 28.42
N ARG A 323 14.56 31.71 27.82
CA ARG A 323 14.88 33.05 27.32
C ARG A 323 14.18 33.33 26.00
N ASP A 324 14.16 32.37 25.10
CA ASP A 324 13.51 32.51 23.80
C ASP A 324 11.98 32.60 23.92
N TYR A 325 11.39 31.85 24.86
CA TYR A 325 9.97 31.99 25.22
C TYR A 325 9.66 33.39 25.77
N ARG A 326 10.48 33.89 26.69
CA ARG A 326 10.34 35.26 27.24
C ARG A 326 10.50 36.33 26.18
N ASN A 327 11.44 36.18 25.25
CA ASN A 327 11.63 37.10 24.15
C ASN A 327 10.44 37.09 23.18
N LEU A 328 9.81 35.94 22.94
CA LEU A 328 8.61 35.82 22.11
C LEU A 328 7.43 36.53 22.76
N VAL A 329 7.18 36.27 24.05
CA VAL A 329 6.12 36.94 24.82
C VAL A 329 6.33 38.45 24.83
N GLN A 330 7.56 38.92 25.08
CA GLN A 330 7.89 40.34 25.03
C GLN A 330 7.66 40.95 23.64
N LEU A 331 8.00 40.24 22.57
CA LEU A 331 7.79 40.72 21.20
C LEU A 331 6.31 40.79 20.83
N MET A 332 5.50 39.86 21.33
CA MET A 332 4.04 39.88 21.20
C MET A 332 3.42 41.03 21.99
N GLU A 333 3.89 41.29 23.21
CA GLU A 333 3.48 42.45 24.02
C GLU A 333 3.87 43.77 23.34
N GLU A 334 5.06 43.87 22.76
CA GLU A 334 5.46 45.07 22.01
C GLU A 334 4.66 45.26 20.72
N ALA A 335 4.31 44.18 20.02
CA ALA A 335 3.42 44.23 18.85
C ALA A 335 2.00 44.66 19.24
N PHE A 336 1.51 44.18 20.41
CA PHE A 336 0.25 44.59 21.01
C PHE A 336 0.21 46.10 21.28
N MET A 337 1.28 46.63 21.88
CA MET A 337 1.37 48.04 22.26
C MET A 337 1.54 48.98 21.06
N SER A 338 2.03 48.48 19.93
CA SER A 338 2.40 49.28 18.76
C SER A 338 1.24 49.57 17.80
N ARG A 339 0.07 48.91 17.92
CA ARG A 339 -1.11 49.04 17.02
C ARG A 339 -0.77 49.02 15.52
N ASP A 340 0.38 48.49 15.15
CA ASP A 340 0.91 48.49 13.80
C ASP A 340 0.47 47.20 13.08
N THR A 341 -0.34 47.38 12.04
CA THR A 341 -0.89 46.28 11.25
C THR A 341 0.23 45.48 10.57
N ASP A 342 1.27 46.16 10.08
CA ASP A 342 2.39 45.50 9.38
C ASP A 342 3.17 44.59 10.34
N ARG A 343 3.41 45.08 11.57
CA ARG A 343 4.07 44.30 12.62
C ARG A 343 3.23 43.10 13.05
N THR A 344 1.92 43.27 13.16
CA THR A 344 0.96 42.19 13.46
C THR A 344 0.99 41.10 12.40
N ASN A 345 0.94 41.49 11.12
CA ASN A 345 0.97 40.58 9.98
C ASN A 345 2.28 39.79 9.92
N MET A 346 3.41 40.44 10.18
CA MET A 346 4.72 39.77 10.25
C MET A 346 4.79 38.73 11.37
N VAL A 347 4.31 39.07 12.58
CA VAL A 347 4.36 38.16 13.73
C VAL A 347 3.44 36.95 13.50
N ILE A 348 2.18 37.17 13.12
CA ILE A 348 1.23 36.09 12.85
C ILE A 348 1.71 35.22 11.69
N GLY A 349 2.18 35.83 10.59
CA GLY A 349 2.72 35.10 9.45
C GLY A 349 3.92 34.22 9.81
N GLY A 350 4.86 34.75 10.60
CA GLY A 350 6.02 33.98 11.10
C GLY A 350 5.61 32.82 12.02
N LEU A 351 4.65 33.05 12.92
CA LEU A 351 4.13 32.01 13.82
C LEU A 351 3.43 30.89 13.05
N VAL A 352 2.56 31.23 12.09
CA VAL A 352 1.85 30.26 11.25
C VAL A 352 2.84 29.40 10.47
N GLN A 353 3.86 30.01 9.86
CA GLN A 353 4.90 29.27 9.12
C GLN A 353 5.66 28.29 10.02
N HIS A 354 5.96 28.68 11.26
CA HIS A 354 6.62 27.80 12.22
C HIS A 354 5.74 26.61 12.62
N ILE A 355 4.47 26.86 12.97
CA ILE A 355 3.50 25.81 13.35
C ILE A 355 3.37 24.79 12.22
N VAL A 356 3.11 25.26 11.00
CA VAL A 356 2.88 24.37 9.86
C VAL A 356 4.15 23.63 9.46
N SER A 357 5.32 24.26 9.56
CA SER A 357 6.57 23.57 9.29
C SER A 357 6.83 22.42 10.26
N SER A 358 6.48 22.59 11.54
CA SER A 358 6.55 21.51 12.54
C SER A 358 5.54 20.39 12.23
N TRP A 359 4.28 20.76 11.97
CA TRP A 359 3.23 19.81 11.63
C TRP A 359 3.51 19.01 10.36
N ARG A 360 4.14 19.61 9.35
CA ARG A 360 4.48 18.95 8.09
C ARG A 360 5.35 17.71 8.29
N GLU A 361 6.40 17.80 9.10
CA GLU A 361 7.30 16.68 9.39
C GLU A 361 6.56 15.58 10.19
N GLN A 362 5.77 15.99 11.18
CA GLN A 362 4.99 15.07 12.01
C GLN A 362 3.90 14.37 11.19
N PHE A 363 3.20 15.11 10.33
CA PHE A 363 2.20 14.62 9.38
C PHE A 363 2.82 13.56 8.46
N CYS A 364 3.97 13.86 7.85
CA CYS A 364 4.62 12.92 6.95
C CYS A 364 4.98 11.61 7.66
N LYS A 365 5.60 11.68 8.83
CA LYS A 365 5.97 10.51 9.63
C LYS A 365 4.75 9.72 10.09
N SER A 366 3.71 10.39 10.55
CA SER A 366 2.46 9.75 10.94
C SER A 366 1.85 9.00 9.76
N VAL A 367 1.62 9.67 8.62
CA VAL A 367 1.01 9.07 7.43
C VAL A 367 1.80 7.86 6.94
N ILE A 368 3.13 7.97 6.81
CA ILE A 368 3.98 6.83 6.40
C ILE A 368 3.81 5.65 7.38
N THR A 369 3.82 5.93 8.68
CA THR A 369 3.63 4.89 9.71
C THR A 369 2.25 4.26 9.61
N LYS A 370 1.19 5.05 9.39
CA LYS A 370 -0.17 4.52 9.24
C LYS A 370 -0.32 3.67 7.98
N PHE A 371 0.23 4.09 6.85
CA PHE A 371 0.22 3.28 5.64
C PHE A 371 1.02 1.97 5.82
N ASN A 372 2.15 2.00 6.53
CA ASN A 372 2.87 0.76 6.83
C ASN A 372 2.02 -0.18 7.72
N CYS A 373 1.42 0.34 8.80
CA CYS A 373 0.73 -0.50 9.78
C CYS A 373 -0.70 -0.91 9.41
N TYR A 374 -1.46 -0.02 8.76
CA TYR A 374 -2.88 -0.22 8.48
C TYR A 374 -3.21 -0.44 7.01
N PHE A 375 -2.24 -0.21 6.10
CA PHE A 375 -2.40 -0.53 4.69
C PHE A 375 -1.55 -1.75 4.31
N MET A 376 -0.23 -1.72 4.52
CA MET A 376 0.67 -2.83 4.14
C MET A 376 0.55 -4.10 4.98
N LEU A 377 0.69 -3.99 6.31
CA LEU A 377 0.70 -5.17 7.18
C LEU A 377 -0.55 -6.06 7.06
N PRO A 378 -1.77 -5.52 6.88
CA PRO A 378 -2.95 -6.35 6.65
C PRO A 378 -2.83 -7.32 5.46
N PHE A 379 -2.08 -6.97 4.40
CA PHE A 379 -1.84 -7.90 3.28
C PHE A 379 -1.00 -9.12 3.68
N VAL A 380 -0.16 -8.98 4.72
CA VAL A 380 0.68 -10.06 5.22
C VAL A 380 -0.06 -10.90 6.26
N ASP A 381 -0.77 -10.23 7.17
CA ASP A 381 -1.27 -10.83 8.42
C ASP A 381 -2.77 -11.15 8.40
N GLU A 382 -3.57 -10.40 7.63
CA GLU A 382 -5.04 -10.49 7.69
C GLU A 382 -5.67 -11.04 6.42
N PHE A 383 -5.03 -10.81 5.27
CA PHE A 383 -5.59 -11.17 3.95
C PHE A 383 -5.99 -12.65 3.86
N HIS A 384 -5.18 -13.56 4.43
CA HIS A 384 -5.48 -14.99 4.43
C HIS A 384 -6.81 -15.32 5.14
N ARG A 385 -7.14 -14.62 6.24
CA ARG A 385 -8.42 -14.78 6.96
C ARG A 385 -9.56 -14.14 6.18
N PHE A 386 -9.29 -13.00 5.55
CA PHE A 386 -10.26 -12.27 4.77
C PHE A 386 -10.74 -13.11 3.57
N VAL A 387 -9.82 -13.64 2.76
CA VAL A 387 -10.17 -14.47 1.60
C VAL A 387 -10.96 -15.70 2.00
N ARG A 388 -10.52 -16.42 3.04
CA ARG A 388 -11.23 -17.61 3.54
C ARG A 388 -12.65 -17.28 4.01
N LYS A 389 -12.84 -16.13 4.68
CA LYS A 389 -14.16 -15.68 5.11
C LYS A 389 -15.06 -15.36 3.90
N GLU A 390 -14.54 -14.62 2.92
CA GLU A 390 -15.30 -14.29 1.70
C GLU A 390 -15.68 -15.55 0.91
N LEU A 391 -14.75 -16.50 0.78
CA LEU A 391 -15.04 -17.80 0.15
C LEU A 391 -16.08 -18.60 0.94
N GLN A 392 -16.01 -18.60 2.27
CA GLN A 392 -17.00 -19.27 3.10
C GLN A 392 -18.41 -18.68 2.93
N MET A 393 -18.53 -17.35 2.88
CA MET A 393 -19.82 -16.69 2.59
C MET A 393 -20.37 -17.07 1.21
N LEU A 394 -19.49 -17.25 0.22
CA LEU A 394 -19.86 -17.72 -1.11
C LEU A 394 -20.24 -19.22 -1.13
N TYR A 395 -19.63 -20.04 -0.27
CA TYR A 395 -20.02 -21.44 -0.10
C TYR A 395 -21.39 -21.59 0.57
N GLU A 396 -21.73 -20.70 1.50
CA GLU A 396 -22.93 -20.79 2.33
C GLU A 396 -24.19 -20.14 1.69
N GLY A 397 -24.04 -19.44 0.56
CA GLY A 397 -25.16 -19.10 -0.33
C GLY A 397 -25.66 -17.65 -0.31
N GLU A 398 -24.85 -16.68 0.08
CA GLU A 398 -25.20 -15.24 -0.04
C GLU A 398 -24.86 -14.59 -1.41
N GLY A 399 -24.38 -15.37 -2.39
CA GLY A 399 -24.07 -14.91 -3.76
C GLY A 399 -24.38 -15.96 -4.82
N ASP A 400 -24.25 -15.58 -6.11
CA ASP A 400 -24.38 -16.47 -7.28
C ASP A 400 -23.72 -17.82 -6.98
N SER A 401 -24.47 -18.90 -7.20
CA SER A 401 -24.16 -20.20 -6.61
C SER A 401 -22.73 -20.62 -6.93
N PHE A 402 -21.94 -21.03 -5.93
CA PHE A 402 -20.59 -21.58 -6.16
C PHE A 402 -20.60 -22.73 -7.19
N THR A 403 -21.73 -23.43 -7.34
CA THR A 403 -21.96 -24.42 -8.39
C THR A 403 -22.03 -23.82 -9.81
N ASP A 404 -22.43 -22.56 -9.94
CA ASP A 404 -22.46 -21.82 -11.20
C ASP A 404 -21.07 -21.32 -11.59
N VAL A 405 -20.22 -20.94 -10.62
CA VAL A 405 -18.81 -20.53 -10.85
C VAL A 405 -17.94 -21.67 -11.41
N PHE A 406 -18.33 -22.91 -11.16
CA PHE A 406 -17.62 -24.10 -11.62
C PHE A 406 -18.40 -24.93 -12.66
N ASP A 407 -19.56 -24.44 -13.11
CA ASP A 407 -20.54 -25.16 -13.94
C ASP A 407 -20.64 -26.65 -13.57
N LEU A 408 -20.66 -26.92 -12.25
CA LEU A 408 -20.56 -28.28 -11.73
C LEU A 408 -21.75 -29.11 -12.17
N THR A 409 -22.89 -28.46 -12.36
CA THR A 409 -24.13 -29.10 -12.74
C THR A 409 -24.10 -29.59 -14.19
N ALA A 410 -23.51 -28.85 -15.13
CA ALA A 410 -23.39 -29.32 -16.52
C ALA A 410 -22.27 -30.35 -16.66
N VAL A 411 -21.11 -30.14 -16.02
CA VAL A 411 -19.99 -31.08 -16.04
C VAL A 411 -20.38 -32.42 -15.42
N ARG A 412 -21.04 -32.39 -14.25
CA ARG A 412 -21.55 -33.60 -13.59
C ARG A 412 -22.59 -34.32 -14.44
N ARG A 413 -23.50 -33.59 -15.10
CA ARG A 413 -24.49 -34.20 -16.03
C ARG A 413 -23.80 -34.87 -17.22
N SER A 414 -22.81 -34.21 -17.83
CA SER A 414 -22.04 -34.76 -18.94
C SER A 414 -21.27 -36.02 -18.54
N LEU A 415 -20.61 -36.02 -17.37
CA LEU A 415 -19.92 -37.20 -16.87
C LEU A 415 -20.87 -38.33 -16.49
N GLN A 416 -22.04 -38.02 -15.92
CA GLN A 416 -23.07 -39.01 -15.63
C GLN A 416 -23.62 -39.64 -16.91
N GLN A 417 -23.83 -38.83 -17.96
CA GLN A 417 -24.22 -39.32 -19.28
C GLN A 417 -23.15 -40.23 -19.87
N HIS A 418 -21.89 -39.81 -19.85
CA HIS A 418 -20.79 -40.61 -20.37
C HIS A 418 -20.61 -41.92 -19.59
N LYS A 419 -20.78 -41.89 -18.26
CA LYS A 419 -20.83 -43.10 -17.42
C LYS A 419 -21.95 -44.04 -17.89
N ALA A 420 -23.15 -43.52 -18.12
CA ALA A 420 -24.29 -44.33 -18.57
C ALA A 420 -24.02 -44.97 -19.94
N GLU A 421 -23.46 -44.21 -20.89
CA GLU A 421 -23.06 -44.70 -22.21
C GLU A 421 -22.02 -45.83 -22.11
N LEU A 422 -20.93 -45.62 -21.36
CA LEU A 422 -19.89 -46.63 -21.12
C LEU A 422 -20.43 -47.89 -20.44
N THR A 423 -21.36 -47.74 -19.49
CA THR A 423 -22.00 -48.91 -18.85
C THR A 423 -22.85 -49.70 -19.84
N ASN A 424 -23.58 -49.01 -20.72
CA ASN A 424 -24.38 -49.66 -21.76
C ASN A 424 -23.49 -50.38 -22.78
N GLU A 425 -22.37 -49.76 -23.18
CA GLU A 425 -21.38 -50.40 -24.06
C GLU A 425 -20.74 -51.62 -23.41
N CYS A 426 -20.41 -51.57 -22.11
CA CYS A 426 -19.90 -52.73 -21.38
C CYS A 426 -20.90 -53.87 -21.33
N ILE A 427 -22.18 -53.58 -21.10
CA ILE A 427 -23.25 -54.59 -21.09
C ILE A 427 -23.42 -55.21 -22.48
N ALA A 428 -23.43 -54.38 -23.54
CA ALA A 428 -23.52 -54.84 -24.92
C ALA A 428 -22.32 -55.71 -25.31
N ASN A 429 -21.10 -55.31 -24.94
CA ASN A 429 -19.88 -56.10 -25.17
C ASN A 429 -19.89 -57.42 -24.42
N LYS A 430 -20.35 -57.47 -23.16
CA LYS A 430 -20.52 -58.73 -22.43
C LYS A 430 -21.49 -59.67 -23.15
N ALA A 431 -22.64 -59.16 -23.60
CA ALA A 431 -23.61 -59.95 -24.35
C ALA A 431 -23.02 -60.48 -25.70
N LEU A 432 -22.23 -59.66 -26.39
CA LEU A 432 -21.49 -60.06 -27.58
C LEU A 432 -20.47 -61.16 -27.28
N GLN A 433 -19.68 -61.02 -26.22
CA GLN A 433 -18.72 -62.05 -25.80
C GLN A 433 -19.40 -63.37 -25.45
N GLU A 434 -20.57 -63.35 -24.81
CA GLU A 434 -21.34 -64.58 -24.55
C GLU A 434 -21.84 -65.23 -25.84
N LYS A 435 -22.32 -64.45 -26.81
CA LYS A 435 -22.70 -64.96 -28.14
C LYS A 435 -21.49 -65.56 -28.87
N PHE A 436 -20.33 -64.90 -28.85
CA PHE A 436 -19.10 -65.44 -29.44
C PHE A 436 -18.65 -66.73 -28.75
N ARG A 437 -18.75 -66.82 -27.42
CA ARG A 437 -18.47 -68.06 -26.68
C ARG A 437 -19.45 -69.19 -27.01
N LEU A 438 -20.71 -68.87 -27.25
CA LEU A 438 -21.71 -69.85 -27.68
C LEU A 438 -21.39 -70.34 -29.10
N CYS A 439 -21.13 -69.44 -30.04
CA CYS A 439 -20.72 -69.81 -31.39
C CYS A 439 -19.42 -70.62 -31.40
N SER A 440 -18.44 -70.26 -30.57
CA SER A 440 -17.19 -71.01 -30.44
C SER A 440 -17.40 -72.42 -29.92
N ARG A 441 -18.34 -72.62 -28.99
CA ARG A 441 -18.75 -73.96 -28.53
C ARG A 441 -19.41 -74.75 -29.65
N MET A 442 -20.40 -74.16 -30.33
CA MET A 442 -21.07 -74.82 -31.45
C MET A 442 -20.14 -75.19 -32.60
N MET A 443 -19.10 -74.39 -32.86
CA MET A 443 -18.08 -74.72 -33.86
C MET A 443 -17.18 -75.87 -33.40
N LYS A 444 -16.81 -75.94 -32.11
CA LYS A 444 -16.08 -77.10 -31.57
C LYS A 444 -16.90 -78.37 -31.63
N ASP A 445 -18.17 -78.33 -31.22
CA ASP A 445 -19.06 -79.49 -31.26
C ASP A 445 -19.24 -80.02 -32.69
N LYS A 446 -19.36 -79.13 -33.69
CA LYS A 446 -19.40 -79.53 -35.11
C LYS A 446 -18.09 -80.12 -35.60
N GLN A 447 -16.95 -79.65 -35.10
CA GLN A 447 -15.64 -80.15 -35.50
C GLN A 447 -15.37 -81.53 -34.88
N GLU A 448 -15.85 -81.77 -33.65
CA GLU A 448 -15.87 -83.10 -33.02
C GLU A 448 -16.84 -84.06 -33.73
N ASP A 449 -17.99 -83.58 -34.22
CA ASP A 449 -18.91 -84.39 -35.05
C ASP A 449 -18.28 -84.77 -36.40
N ASP A 450 -17.60 -83.84 -37.10
CA ASP A 450 -16.90 -84.12 -38.37
C ASP A 450 -15.70 -85.07 -38.17
N ASP A 451 -14.97 -84.97 -37.06
CA ASP A 451 -13.90 -85.92 -36.70
C ASP A 451 -14.46 -87.32 -36.34
N SER A 452 -15.69 -87.41 -35.82
CA SER A 452 -16.36 -88.70 -35.54
C SER A 452 -16.89 -89.42 -36.79
N VAL A 453 -17.05 -88.72 -37.91
CA VAL A 453 -17.46 -89.29 -39.21
C VAL A 453 -16.30 -90.03 -39.88
N PHE A 454 -15.05 -89.67 -39.61
CA PHE A 454 -13.87 -90.33 -40.15
C PHE A 454 -13.45 -91.62 -39.43
N ASP A 455 -14.02 -91.93 -38.26
CA ASP A 455 -13.66 -93.09 -37.43
C ASP A 455 -14.65 -94.27 -37.53
N ARG A 456 -15.47 -94.33 -38.59
CA ARG A 456 -16.31 -95.52 -38.88
C ARG A 456 -15.51 -96.59 -39.63
N PRO A 457 -15.42 -97.84 -39.13
CA PRO A 457 -14.70 -98.90 -39.82
C PRO A 457 -15.44 -99.30 -41.11
N MET A 458 -14.73 -99.24 -42.23
CA MET A 458 -15.17 -99.75 -43.53
C MET A 458 -15.64 -101.22 -43.40
N ARG A 459 -16.95 -101.46 -43.56
CA ARG A 459 -17.51 -102.80 -43.73
C ARG A 459 -16.96 -103.42 -45.02
N ARG A 460 -16.16 -104.49 -44.88
CA ARG A 460 -15.79 -105.39 -45.98
C ARG A 460 -17.05 -106.02 -46.58
N TYR A 461 -17.27 -105.82 -47.87
CA TYR A 461 -18.12 -106.68 -48.68
C TYR A 461 -17.34 -107.96 -49.03
N SER A 462 -17.68 -109.09 -48.42
CA SER A 462 -17.25 -110.42 -48.88
C SER A 462 -18.40 -111.06 -49.67
N SER A 463 -18.21 -111.15 -50.99
CA SER A 463 -18.96 -112.04 -51.87
C SER A 463 -18.29 -113.42 -51.85
N THR A 464 -18.99 -114.43 -51.35
CA THR A 464 -18.67 -115.83 -51.66
C THR A 464 -19.94 -116.57 -52.04
N PHE A 465 -19.98 -116.88 -53.33
CA PHE A 465 -20.77 -117.90 -54.01
C PHE A 465 -20.83 -119.20 -53.21
N GLY A 466 -22.00 -119.85 -53.22
CA GLY A 466 -22.10 -121.28 -52.94
C GLY A 466 -21.76 -122.07 -54.20
N GLU A 467 -20.99 -123.13 -54.03
CA GLU A 467 -20.96 -124.25 -54.96
C GLU A 467 -20.83 -125.54 -54.15
N GLU A 468 -21.71 -126.48 -54.48
CA GLU A 468 -21.81 -127.84 -53.99
C GLU A 468 -20.50 -128.61 -54.23
N THR A 469 -20.08 -129.46 -53.28
CA THR A 469 -19.95 -130.92 -53.49
C THR A 469 -19.33 -131.64 -52.30
N ARG A 470 -20.03 -132.72 -51.90
CA ARG A 470 -19.63 -133.93 -51.15
C ARG A 470 -19.30 -133.85 -49.66
#